data_AF-A0A5D2FY69-F1
#
_entry.id   AF-A0A5D2FY69-F1
#
_cell.length_a   1.000
_cell.length_b   1.000
_cell.length_c   1.000
_cell.angle_alpha   90.00
_cell.angle_beta   90.00
_cell.angle_gamma   90.00
#
_symmetry.space_group_name_H-M   'P 1'
#
loop_
_entity.id
_entity.type
_entity.pdbx_description
1 polymer ?
#
loop_
_entity_poly.entity_id
_entity_poly.type
_entity_poly.pdbx_seq_one_letter_code
_entity_poly.pdbx_strand_id
1 'polypeptide(L)' 'MRVQLDIQTPLKRMKKILLSPGNSMYVHFYYEKLTLFCYLYGCLGHGDSFCPIQLTRDVSDSDMGWDASLQAVG' A
#
# COMPACT_ATOMS: atom_id res chain seq x y z
N MET A 1 4.68 14.67 14.18
CA MET A 1 5.10 13.29 14.54
C MET A 1 5.82 12.68 13.34
N ARG A 2 6.94 11.99 13.54
CA ARG A 2 7.70 11.30 12.48
C ARG A 2 7.86 9.84 12.89
N VAL A 3 7.73 8.91 11.94
CA VAL A 3 7.88 7.47 12.17
C VAL A 3 8.82 6.89 11.12
N GLN A 4 9.60 5.88 11.51
CA GLN A 4 10.42 5.11 10.58
C GLN A 4 9.56 3.99 9.99
N LEU A 5 9.65 3.80 8.67
CA LEU A 5 8.93 2.76 7.94
C LEU A 5 9.93 1.93 7.16
N ASP A 6 9.74 0.62 7.16
CA ASP A 6 10.45 -0.28 6.25
C ASP A 6 9.78 -0.24 4.87
N ILE A 7 10.47 0.40 3.92
CA ILE A 7 9.97 0.63 2.57
C ILE A 7 9.88 -0.65 1.72
N GLN A 8 10.58 -1.72 2.12
CA GLN A 8 10.52 -3.01 1.42
C GLN A 8 9.25 -3.80 1.77
N THR A 9 8.53 -3.38 2.81
CA THR A 9 7.25 -3.98 3.21
C THR A 9 6.08 -3.26 2.56
N PRO A 10 4.95 -3.95 2.30
CA PRO A 10 3.77 -3.30 1.75
C PRO A 10 3.24 -2.20 2.67
N LEU A 11 2.93 -1.05 2.10
CA LEU A 11 2.30 0.05 2.83
C LEU A 11 0.93 -0.37 3.38
N LYS A 12 0.60 0.14 4.57
CA LYS A 12 -0.66 -0.16 5.25
C LYS A 12 -1.80 0.56 4.55
N ARG A 13 -2.86 -0.18 4.21
CA ARG A 13 -4.10 0.38 3.65
C ARG A 13 -5.10 0.79 4.74
N MET A 14 -5.20 -0.02 5.77
CA MET A 14 -6.07 0.24 6.91
C MET A 14 -5.52 -0.36 8.19
N LYS A 15 -5.95 0.17 9.33
CA LYS A 15 -5.68 -0.40 10.64
C LYS A 15 -6.96 -0.41 11.45
N LYS A 16 -7.30 -1.58 12.00
CA LYS A 16 -8.34 -1.69 13.01
C LYS A 16 -7.82 -1.08 14.32
N ILE A 17 -8.54 -0.11 14.84
CA ILE A 17 -8.29 0.50 16.15
C ILE A 17 -9.42 0.15 17.09
N LEU A 18 -9.09 -0.09 18.36
CA LEU A 18 -10.06 -0.29 19.43
C LEU A 18 -10.40 1.08 20.03
N LEU A 19 -11.69 1.43 20.09
CA LEU A 19 -12.17 2.67 20.70
C LEU A 19 -12.61 2.41 22.14
N SER A 20 -13.30 1.31 22.37
CA SER A 20 -13.72 0.81 23.69
C SER A 20 -13.92 -0.71 23.64
N PRO A 21 -14.08 -1.40 24.78
CA PRO A 21 -14.36 -2.84 24.78
C PRO A 21 -15.58 -3.16 23.90
N GLY A 22 -15.39 -4.01 22.89
CA GLY A 22 -16.43 -4.37 21.92
C GLY A 22 -16.66 -3.36 20.80
N ASN A 23 -16.02 -2.18 20.81
CA ASN A 23 -16.14 -1.17 19.75
C ASN A 23 -14.80 -0.91 19.06
N SER A 24 -14.78 -1.14 17.74
CA SER A 24 -13.59 -0.97 16.92
C SER A 24 -13.94 -0.37 15.58
N MET A 25 -13.01 0.40 15.02
CA MET A 25 -13.16 1.04 13.71
C MET A 25 -11.92 0.76 12.85
N TYR A 26 -12.10 0.75 11.54
CA TYR A 26 -10.99 0.78 10.60
C TYR A 26 -10.65 2.23 10.26
N VAL A 27 -9.37 2.59 10.40
CA VAL A 27 -8.82 3.82 9.86
C VAL A 27 -8.11 3.49 8.56
N HIS A 28 -8.47 4.20 7.49
CA HIS A 28 -7.83 4.09 6.19
C HIS A 28 -6.62 5.02 6.11
N PHE A 29 -5.56 4.57 5.45
CA PHE A 29 -4.36 5.35 5.20
C PHE A 29 -4.34 5.79 3.74
N TYR A 30 -4.18 7.09 3.55
CA TYR A 30 -3.92 7.72 2.26
C TYR A 30 -2.57 8.42 2.34
N TYR A 31 -1.77 8.27 1.31
CA TYR A 31 -0.38 8.72 1.29
C TYR A 31 -0.23 9.92 0.36
N GLU A 32 0.28 11.02 0.89
CA GLU A 32 0.79 12.13 0.10
C GLU A 32 2.18 11.77 -0.46
N LYS A 33 2.51 12.29 -1.65
CA LYS A 33 3.83 12.12 -2.29
C LYS A 33 4.28 10.67 -2.40
N LEU A 34 3.36 9.78 -2.79
CA LEU A 34 3.61 8.36 -3.03
C LEU A 34 4.46 8.17 -4.32
N THR A 35 5.74 8.55 -4.27
CA THR A 35 6.65 8.48 -5.41
C THR A 35 7.31 7.11 -5.52
N LEU A 36 7.35 6.55 -6.74
CA LEU A 36 7.99 5.28 -7.08
C LEU A 36 7.46 4.10 -6.24
N PHE A 37 6.19 3.79 -6.49
CA PHE A 37 5.43 2.75 -5.81
C PHE A 37 5.08 1.62 -6.77
N CYS A 38 5.16 0.39 -6.28
CA CYS A 38 4.78 -0.81 -6.99
C CYS A 38 3.41 -1.25 -6.51
N TYR A 39 2.37 -1.09 -7.35
CA TYR A 39 1.02 -1.55 -7.05
C TYR A 39 0.93 -3.08 -7.04
N LEU A 40 1.87 -3.78 -7.68
CA LEU A 40 1.92 -5.23 -7.62
C LEU A 40 2.30 -5.79 -6.24
N TYR A 41 3.23 -5.12 -5.53
CA TYR A 41 3.73 -5.55 -4.21
C TYR A 41 3.25 -4.67 -3.07
N GLY A 42 2.69 -3.51 -3.38
CA GLY A 42 2.30 -2.50 -2.40
C GLY A 42 3.48 -1.81 -1.71
N CYS A 43 4.71 -1.88 -2.24
CA CYS A 43 5.92 -1.37 -1.60
C CYS A 43 6.56 -0.20 -2.36
N LEU A 44 7.50 0.50 -1.71
CA LEU A 44 8.22 1.63 -2.29
C LEU A 44 9.58 1.20 -2.85
N GLY A 45 10.13 2.03 -3.75
CA GLY A 45 11.50 1.91 -4.25
C GLY A 45 11.61 1.43 -5.71
N HIS A 46 10.53 0.92 -6.28
CA HIS A 46 10.41 0.66 -7.72
C HIS A 46 8.97 0.87 -8.19
N GLY A 47 8.79 1.16 -9.47
CA GLY A 47 7.48 1.13 -10.11
C GLY A 47 7.20 -0.24 -10.71
N ASP A 48 5.94 -0.49 -11.07
CA ASP A 48 5.48 -1.77 -11.62
C ASP A 48 6.37 -2.27 -12.77
N SER A 49 6.75 -1.40 -13.72
CA SER A 49 7.58 -1.76 -14.89
C SER A 49 8.97 -2.32 -14.57
N PHE A 50 9.48 -2.08 -13.36
CA PHE A 50 10.79 -2.56 -12.91
C PHE A 50 10.65 -3.63 -11.83
N CYS A 51 9.45 -4.17 -11.65
CA CYS A 51 9.16 -5.16 -10.65
C CYS A 51 9.72 -6.54 -11.06
N PRO A 52 10.53 -7.20 -10.21
CA PRO A 52 11.11 -8.51 -10.52
C PRO A 52 10.08 -9.59 -10.89
N ILE A 53 8.84 -9.47 -10.41
CA ILE A 53 7.80 -10.45 -10.69
C ILE A 53 7.20 -10.30 -12.09
N GLN A 54 7.18 -9.08 -12.66
CA GLN A 54 6.73 -8.87 -14.05
C GLN A 54 7.66 -9.56 -15.04
N LEU A 55 8.95 -9.70 -14.69
CA LEU A 55 9.92 -10.43 -15.49
C LEU A 55 9.70 -11.96 -15.46
N THR A 56 8.75 -12.47 -14.66
CA THR A 56 8.60 -13.93 -14.41
C THR A 56 7.17 -14.49 -14.51
N ARG A 57 6.09 -13.68 -14.62
CA ARG A 57 4.71 -14.19 -14.68
C ARG A 57 3.85 -13.53 -15.76
N ASP A 58 3.01 -14.35 -16.41
CA ASP A 58 1.76 -13.92 -17.03
C ASP A 58 0.83 -13.40 -15.92
N VAL A 59 0.78 -12.09 -15.73
CA VAL A 59 -0.06 -11.45 -14.71
C VAL A 59 -1.52 -11.60 -15.12
N SER A 60 -2.18 -12.68 -14.67
CA SER A 60 -3.63 -12.76 -14.71
C SER A 60 -4.20 -11.80 -13.68
N ASP A 61 -5.14 -10.97 -14.13
CA ASP A 61 -5.91 -9.89 -13.51
C ASP A 61 -6.47 -10.24 -12.11
N SER A 62 -5.57 -10.44 -11.15
CA SER A 62 -5.88 -10.80 -9.78
C SER A 62 -5.84 -9.51 -8.98
N ASP A 63 -6.94 -9.17 -8.32
CA ASP A 63 -7.11 -7.97 -7.50
C ASP A 63 -5.92 -7.76 -6.56
N MET A 64 -4.91 -7.02 -7.03
CA MET A 64 -3.68 -6.83 -6.27
C MET A 64 -3.93 -5.95 -5.05
N GLY A 65 -5.10 -5.30 -4.94
CA GLY A 65 -5.57 -4.67 -3.71
C GLY A 65 -4.83 -3.37 -3.35
N TRP A 66 -3.76 -3.02 -4.06
CA TRP A 66 -3.20 -1.67 -4.10
C TRP A 66 -3.58 -1.04 -5.43
N ASP A 67 -4.23 0.12 -5.38
CA ASP A 67 -4.63 0.90 -6.54
C ASP A 67 -4.47 2.40 -6.25
N ALA A 68 -4.87 3.25 -7.19
CA ALA A 68 -4.80 4.70 -7.03
C ALA A 68 -5.56 5.25 -5.81
N SER A 69 -6.46 4.47 -5.19
CA SER A 69 -7.15 4.89 -3.95
C SER A 69 -6.19 5.08 -2.77
N LEU A 70 -4.95 4.61 -2.84
CA LEU A 70 -3.92 4.87 -1.83
C LEU A 70 -3.39 6.31 -1.84
N GLN A 71 -3.57 7.04 -2.94
CA GLN A 71 -3.11 8.41 -3.03
C GLN A 71 -4.07 9.34 -2.30
N ALA A 72 -3.52 10.24 -1.49
CA ALA A 72 -4.30 11.33 -0.91
C ALA A 72 -4.75 12.27 -2.04
N VAL A 73 -6.04 12.62 -2.06
CA VAL A 73 -6.57 13.68 -2.93
C VAL A 73 -6.23 15.00 -2.26
N GLY A 74 -5.32 15.76 -2.86
CA GLY A 74 -4.90 17.09 -2.41
C GLY A 74 -5.89 18.19 -2.77
#